data_AF-A0A7V3I108-F1
#
_entry.id   AF-A0A7V3I108-F1
#
_cell.length_a   1.000
_cell.length_b   1.000
_cell.length_c   1.000
_cell.angle_alpha   90.00
_cell.angle_beta   90.00
_cell.angle_gamma   90.00
#
_symmetry.space_group_name_H-M   'P 1'
#
loop_
_entity.id
_entity.type
_entity.pdbx_description
1 polymer ?
#
loop_
_entity_poly.entity_id
_entity_poly.type
_entity_poly.pdbx_seq_one_letter_code
_entity_poly.pdbx_strand_id
1 'polypeptide(L)'
;MDYCLGGDDGTAAMLHGTPDLDLDGDGHFDAVGVDLDGDGLRDDALADLDGDGVADHALLDVDNDGRPEASFTDDGTGTWSVAGHRDGQLRWYGLDGVQHTGGPLVDFDGHGGADDRLFDTDGDGVADRVLCPGENGVTGYVDTDGDGHWNVRLTDSDGDGLADGASPL
;
A
#
# COMPACT_ATOMS: atom_id res chain seq x y z
N MET A 1 -3.87 -6.12 -17.10
CA MET A 1 -4.00 -5.83 -15.66
C MET A 1 -5.44 -6.01 -15.27
N ASP A 2 -5.63 -6.39 -14.02
CA ASP A 2 -6.92 -6.56 -13.39
C ASP A 2 -7.09 -5.44 -12.36
N TYR A 3 -8.16 -4.66 -12.46
CA TYR A 3 -8.37 -3.48 -11.63
C TYR A 3 -9.58 -3.70 -10.72
N CYS A 4 -9.38 -3.69 -9.40
CA CYS A 4 -10.45 -3.84 -8.41
C CYS A 4 -11.01 -2.47 -8.02
N LEU A 5 -12.23 -2.15 -8.46
CA LEU A 5 -12.93 -0.93 -8.03
C LEU A 5 -14.10 -1.27 -7.11
N GLY A 6 -14.15 -0.64 -5.94
CA GLY A 6 -15.32 -0.69 -5.06
C GLY A 6 -16.43 0.22 -5.58
N GLY A 7 -17.61 -0.33 -5.85
CA GLY A 7 -18.84 0.42 -6.09
C GLY A 7 -19.39 1.01 -4.79
N ASP A 8 -20.15 2.09 -4.95
CA ASP A 8 -20.89 2.82 -3.91
C ASP A 8 -21.98 1.97 -3.21
N ASP A 9 -22.31 0.80 -3.76
CA ASP A 9 -23.18 -0.22 -3.16
C ASP A 9 -22.44 -1.32 -2.38
N GLY A 10 -21.12 -1.20 -2.24
CA GLY A 10 -20.27 -2.19 -1.58
C GLY A 10 -19.95 -3.42 -2.44
N THR A 11 -20.23 -3.37 -3.75
CA THR A 11 -19.72 -4.38 -4.70
C THR A 11 -18.29 -4.06 -5.12
N ALA A 12 -17.51 -5.06 -5.52
CA ALA A 12 -16.23 -4.84 -6.17
C ALA A 12 -16.36 -5.30 -7.62
N ALA A 13 -16.01 -4.44 -8.57
CA ALA A 13 -15.95 -4.75 -9.98
C ALA A 13 -14.49 -4.94 -10.40
N MET A 14 -14.21 -6.08 -11.03
CA MET A 14 -12.96 -6.32 -11.74
C MET A 14 -13.08 -5.66 -13.12
N LEU A 15 -12.42 -4.53 -13.31
CA LEU A 15 -12.21 -3.98 -14.65
C LEU A 15 -11.00 -4.70 -15.26
N HIS A 16 -11.12 -5.09 -16.53
CA HIS A 16 -9.98 -5.60 -17.29
C HIS A 16 -9.70 -4.61 -18.41
N GLY A 17 -8.53 -3.98 -18.35
CA GLY A 17 -8.10 -2.92 -19.27
C GLY A 17 -6.69 -3.18 -19.79
N THR A 18 -6.43 -2.76 -21.02
CA THR A 18 -5.07 -2.59 -21.53
C THR A 18 -4.61 -1.18 -21.15
N PRO A 19 -3.46 -1.03 -20.46
CA PRO A 19 -2.89 0.27 -20.18
C PRO A 19 -2.79 1.11 -21.47
N ASP A 20 -3.25 2.36 -21.38
CA ASP A 20 -3.31 3.34 -22.47
C ASP A 20 -2.70 4.70 -22.10
N LEU A 21 -2.23 4.86 -20.85
CA LEU A 21 -1.52 6.02 -20.33
C LEU A 21 -0.14 5.61 -19.80
N ASP A 22 0.82 6.52 -19.93
CA ASP A 22 2.21 6.43 -19.45
C ASP A 22 2.40 7.58 -18.46
N LEU A 23 2.20 7.29 -17.17
CA LEU A 23 2.21 8.29 -16.11
C LEU A 23 3.62 8.51 -15.53
N ASP A 24 4.46 7.46 -15.49
CA ASP A 24 5.84 7.58 -15.03
C ASP A 24 6.80 8.17 -16.10
N GLY A 25 6.37 8.20 -17.36
CA GLY A 25 7.10 8.80 -18.48
C GLY A 25 8.22 7.93 -19.04
N ASP A 26 8.20 6.62 -18.78
CA ASP A 26 9.25 5.69 -19.22
C ASP A 26 9.08 5.19 -20.67
N GLY A 27 7.92 5.46 -21.28
CA GLY A 27 7.57 5.07 -22.65
C GLY A 27 6.77 3.76 -22.75
N HIS A 28 6.43 3.11 -21.64
CA HIS A 28 5.49 2.01 -21.53
C HIS A 28 4.19 2.49 -20.86
N PHE A 29 3.06 1.92 -21.27
CA PHE A 29 1.80 2.24 -20.62
C PHE A 29 1.68 1.46 -19.30
N ASP A 30 1.51 2.19 -18.21
CA ASP A 30 1.42 1.75 -16.82
C ASP A 30 0.03 2.02 -16.21
N ALA A 31 -0.82 2.80 -16.91
CA ALA A 31 -2.11 3.22 -16.42
C ALA A 31 -3.25 3.07 -17.44
N VAL A 32 -4.47 2.97 -16.94
CA VAL A 32 -5.71 2.95 -17.73
C VAL A 32 -6.59 4.15 -17.39
N GLY A 33 -7.09 4.83 -18.41
CA GLY A 33 -8.06 5.92 -18.23
C GLY A 33 -9.41 5.38 -17.76
N VAL A 34 -10.07 6.02 -16.81
CA VAL A 34 -11.38 5.60 -16.28
C VAL A 34 -12.25 6.83 -16.00
N ASP A 35 -13.54 6.58 -15.76
CA ASP A 35 -14.56 7.57 -15.37
C ASP A 35 -14.99 7.20 -13.94
N LEU A 36 -14.22 7.61 -12.94
CA LEU A 36 -14.49 7.30 -11.53
C LEU A 36 -15.46 8.29 -10.90
N ASP A 37 -15.45 9.55 -11.34
CA ASP A 37 -16.35 10.59 -10.80
C ASP A 37 -17.74 10.63 -11.50
N GLY A 38 -17.90 9.94 -12.63
CA GLY A 38 -19.16 9.74 -13.32
C GLY A 38 -19.59 10.91 -14.20
N ASP A 39 -18.66 11.75 -14.63
CA ASP A 39 -18.95 12.90 -15.48
C ASP A 39 -19.08 12.54 -16.99
N GLY A 40 -18.67 11.32 -17.35
CA GLY A 40 -18.73 10.78 -18.71
C GLY A 40 -17.44 10.93 -19.53
N LEU A 41 -16.34 11.41 -18.93
CA LEU A 41 -15.01 11.49 -19.50
C LEU A 41 -14.09 10.39 -18.94
N ARG A 42 -13.01 10.08 -19.66
CA ARG A 42 -11.96 9.14 -19.19
C ARG A 42 -10.71 9.95 -18.86
N ASP A 43 -10.83 10.82 -17.88
CA ASP A 43 -9.82 11.74 -17.36
C ASP A 43 -9.23 11.28 -16.02
N ASP A 44 -9.89 10.35 -15.34
CA ASP A 44 -9.33 9.65 -14.19
C ASP A 44 -8.38 8.54 -14.64
N ALA A 45 -7.52 8.07 -13.74
CA ALA A 45 -6.56 7.01 -14.06
C ALA A 45 -6.39 5.98 -12.94
N LEU A 46 -6.19 4.72 -13.32
CA LEU A 46 -5.70 3.67 -12.45
C LEU A 46 -4.36 3.18 -12.96
N ALA A 47 -3.34 3.14 -12.11
CA ALA A 47 -1.99 2.71 -12.47
C ALA A 47 -1.53 1.54 -11.61
N ASP A 48 -0.69 0.71 -12.19
CA ASP A 48 0.06 -0.39 -11.56
C ASP A 48 1.55 -0.01 -11.64
N LEU A 49 2.06 0.61 -10.58
CA LEU A 49 3.43 1.13 -10.55
C LEU A 49 4.44 0.12 -10.01
N ASP A 50 4.02 -0.91 -9.29
CA ASP A 50 4.89 -1.98 -8.80
C ASP A 50 4.99 -3.19 -9.77
N GLY A 51 4.12 -3.26 -10.78
CA GLY A 51 4.16 -4.19 -11.89
C GLY A 51 3.62 -5.59 -11.55
N ASP A 52 2.83 -5.73 -10.50
CA ASP A 52 2.28 -7.01 -10.06
C ASP A 52 1.01 -7.45 -10.84
N GLY A 53 0.45 -6.55 -11.65
CA GLY A 53 -0.73 -6.75 -12.48
C GLY A 53 -2.02 -6.21 -11.88
N VAL A 54 -1.97 -5.61 -10.69
CA VAL A 54 -3.07 -4.97 -9.95
C VAL A 54 -2.78 -3.47 -9.82
N ALA A 55 -3.81 -2.62 -9.94
CA ALA A 55 -3.59 -1.19 -9.74
C ALA A 55 -3.39 -0.86 -8.25
N ASP A 56 -2.36 -0.07 -8.00
CA ASP A 56 -1.94 0.42 -6.69
C ASP A 56 -2.08 1.95 -6.59
N HIS A 57 -2.41 2.64 -7.68
CA HIS A 57 -2.63 4.09 -7.70
C HIS A 57 -3.92 4.45 -8.45
N ALA A 58 -4.69 5.38 -7.88
CA ALA A 58 -5.87 6.00 -8.49
C ALA A 58 -5.68 7.51 -8.51
N LEU A 59 -5.98 8.14 -9.63
CA LEU A 59 -5.95 9.59 -9.83
C LEU A 59 -7.34 10.04 -10.25
N LEU A 60 -7.83 11.12 -9.62
CA LEU A 60 -9.13 11.71 -9.88
C LEU A 60 -8.98 13.17 -10.33
N ASP A 61 -9.36 13.47 -11.56
CA ASP A 61 -9.39 14.83 -12.16
C ASP A 61 -10.85 15.29 -12.19
N VAL A 62 -11.26 16.03 -11.16
CA VAL A 62 -12.68 16.38 -10.90
C VAL A 62 -13.10 17.62 -11.69
N ASP A 63 -12.15 18.45 -12.10
CA ASP A 63 -12.42 19.67 -12.86
C ASP A 63 -12.00 19.64 -14.34
N ASN A 64 -11.48 18.49 -14.77
CA ASN A 64 -11.17 18.08 -16.14
C ASN A 64 -10.13 19.02 -16.78
N ASP A 65 -9.20 19.53 -15.97
CA ASP A 65 -8.13 20.42 -16.42
C ASP A 65 -6.85 19.67 -16.86
N GLY A 66 -6.84 18.34 -16.71
CA GLY A 66 -5.71 17.47 -16.99
C GLY A 66 -4.76 17.33 -15.80
N ARG A 67 -5.16 17.74 -14.60
CA ARG A 67 -4.40 17.56 -13.35
C ARG A 67 -5.31 16.95 -12.30
N PRO A 68 -4.90 15.87 -11.65
CA PRO A 68 -5.74 15.24 -10.63
C PRO A 68 -5.78 16.08 -9.33
N GLU A 69 -7.00 16.32 -8.84
CA GLU A 69 -7.26 16.93 -7.53
C GLU A 69 -7.01 15.96 -6.38
N ALA A 70 -7.25 14.67 -6.62
CA ALA A 70 -7.09 13.62 -5.62
C ALA A 70 -6.30 12.44 -6.16
N SER A 71 -5.56 11.80 -5.26
CA SER A 71 -4.91 10.53 -5.52
C SER A 71 -5.17 9.56 -4.38
N PHE A 72 -5.21 8.28 -4.70
CA PHE A 72 -5.42 7.19 -3.76
C PHE A 72 -4.39 6.11 -4.04
N THR A 73 -3.97 5.40 -2.99
CA THR A 73 -2.99 4.31 -3.12
C THR A 73 -3.51 3.05 -2.44
N ASP A 74 -3.26 1.89 -3.04
CA ASP A 74 -3.48 0.59 -2.41
C ASP A 74 -2.11 -0.01 -2.04
N ASP A 75 -1.99 -0.55 -0.83
CA ASP A 75 -0.74 -1.15 -0.34
C ASP A 75 -0.67 -2.69 -0.57
N GLY A 76 -1.58 -3.22 -1.38
CA GLY A 76 -1.78 -4.64 -1.63
C GLY A 76 -2.79 -5.30 -0.68
N THR A 77 -3.42 -4.56 0.23
CA THR A 77 -4.48 -5.09 1.10
C THR A 77 -5.88 -5.06 0.46
N GLY A 78 -6.02 -4.44 -0.72
CA GLY A 78 -7.32 -4.25 -1.38
C GLY A 78 -8.18 -3.15 -0.75
N THR A 79 -7.57 -2.27 0.04
CA THR A 79 -8.19 -1.09 0.64
C THR A 79 -7.51 0.15 0.06
N TRP A 80 -8.23 0.87 -0.79
CA TRP A 80 -7.76 2.13 -1.37
C TRP A 80 -7.69 3.23 -0.30
N SER A 81 -6.48 3.62 0.07
CA SER A 81 -6.20 4.68 1.05
C SER A 81 -6.21 6.05 0.38
N VAL A 82 -6.80 7.06 1.06
CA VAL A 82 -6.71 8.47 0.65
C VAL A 82 -5.25 8.91 0.77
N ALA A 83 -4.69 9.57 -0.25
CA ALA A 83 -3.29 10.02 -0.21
C ALA A 83 -3.04 11.01 0.94
N GLY A 84 -2.56 10.49 2.08
CA GLY A 84 -1.99 11.28 3.17
C GLY A 84 -0.53 11.67 2.90
N HIS A 85 0.22 10.86 2.15
CA HIS A 85 1.66 11.07 2.00
C HIS A 85 2.14 10.91 0.55
N ARG A 86 2.37 12.06 -0.10
CA ARG A 86 2.87 12.25 -1.47
C ARG A 86 4.24 11.62 -1.80
N ASP A 87 4.85 10.94 -0.84
CA ASP A 87 6.26 10.54 -0.94
C ASP A 87 6.48 9.02 -0.78
N GLY A 88 5.42 8.23 -0.55
CA GLY A 88 5.52 6.78 -0.29
C GLY A 88 6.36 6.40 0.96
N GLN A 89 6.82 7.40 1.72
CA GLN A 89 7.63 7.23 2.90
C GLN A 89 6.76 7.18 4.14
N LEU A 90 6.87 6.09 4.88
CA LEU A 90 6.21 5.89 6.16
C LEU A 90 7.14 6.34 7.28
N ARG A 91 6.57 6.87 8.36
CA ARG A 91 7.26 6.96 9.64
C ARG A 91 7.08 5.64 10.37
N TRP A 92 8.13 5.13 10.97
CA TRP A 92 8.06 3.90 11.74
C TRP A 92 9.05 3.96 12.90
N TYR A 93 8.83 3.18 13.94
CA TYR A 93 9.69 3.19 15.12
C TYR A 93 10.47 1.89 15.21
N GLY A 94 11.76 1.95 15.53
CA GLY A 94 12.51 0.76 15.89
C GLY A 94 12.02 0.17 17.22
N LEU A 95 12.42 -1.06 17.53
CA LEU A 95 12.17 -1.67 18.85
C LEU A 95 12.84 -0.88 20.00
N ASP A 96 13.78 0.01 19.69
CA ASP A 96 14.40 0.95 20.62
C ASP A 96 13.63 2.27 20.79
N GLY A 97 12.51 2.44 20.08
CA GLY A 97 11.68 3.64 20.08
C GLY A 97 12.24 4.80 19.26
N VAL A 98 13.32 4.59 18.49
CA VAL A 98 13.83 5.60 17.57
C VAL A 98 12.92 5.68 16.35
N GLN A 99 12.52 6.89 15.95
CA GLN A 99 11.76 7.11 14.73
C GLN A 99 12.66 7.06 13.50
N HIS A 100 12.19 6.39 12.47
CA HIS A 100 12.77 6.29 11.14
C HIS A 100 11.76 6.76 10.10
N THR A 101 12.23 7.03 8.88
CA THR A 101 11.41 7.42 7.74
C THR A 101 11.89 6.66 6.50
N GLY A 102 10.97 6.04 5.75
CA GLY A 102 11.28 5.23 4.58
C GLY A 102 10.18 4.19 4.31
N GLY A 103 10.42 3.28 3.38
CA GLY A 103 9.48 2.20 3.06
C GLY A 103 9.10 2.15 1.57
N PRO A 104 8.18 1.23 1.21
CA PRO A 104 7.50 0.28 2.11
C PRO A 104 8.41 -0.84 2.62
N LEU A 105 9.57 -1.08 2.00
CA LEU A 105 10.57 -2.07 2.43
C LEU A 105 11.70 -1.43 3.23
N VAL A 106 12.04 -2.02 4.38
CA VAL A 106 13.05 -1.54 5.33
C VAL A 106 13.85 -2.70 5.93
N ASP A 107 14.94 -2.39 6.63
CA ASP A 107 15.73 -3.35 7.44
C ASP A 107 15.38 -3.12 8.92
N PHE A 108 14.17 -3.55 9.30
CA PHE A 108 13.63 -3.45 10.67
C PHE A 108 14.32 -4.44 11.62
N ASP A 109 14.59 -5.66 11.15
CA ASP A 109 15.20 -6.71 11.96
C ASP A 109 16.74 -6.58 12.08
N GLY A 110 17.37 -5.75 11.25
CA GLY A 110 18.79 -5.42 11.27
C GLY A 110 19.71 -6.51 10.68
N HIS A 111 19.17 -7.42 9.89
CA HIS A 111 19.96 -8.46 9.21
C HIS A 111 20.68 -7.95 7.94
N GLY A 112 20.43 -6.69 7.53
CA GLY A 112 21.15 -6.01 6.44
C GLY A 112 20.47 -6.07 5.08
N GLY A 113 19.26 -6.64 4.99
CA GLY A 113 18.37 -6.62 3.83
C GLY A 113 17.20 -5.66 4.07
N ALA A 114 16.80 -4.90 3.03
CA ALA A 114 15.57 -4.11 3.09
C ALA A 114 14.40 -4.90 2.49
N ASP A 115 13.93 -5.91 3.22
CA ASP A 115 12.84 -6.82 2.83
C ASP A 115 11.72 -6.90 3.89
N ASP A 116 11.85 -6.16 5.00
CA ASP A 116 10.79 -6.02 5.98
C ASP A 116 9.73 -5.04 5.47
N ARG A 117 8.48 -5.46 5.40
CA ARG A 117 7.38 -4.67 4.81
C ARG A 117 6.59 -3.94 5.88
N LEU A 118 6.54 -2.62 5.77
CA LEU A 118 5.71 -1.73 6.58
C LEU A 118 4.29 -1.63 5.99
N PHE A 119 3.31 -1.44 6.87
CA PHE A 119 1.91 -1.20 6.54
C PHE A 119 1.38 -0.04 7.37
N ASP A 120 0.71 0.90 6.71
CA ASP A 120 -0.01 2.02 7.30
C ASP A 120 -1.48 1.82 6.96
N THR A 121 -2.22 1.23 7.89
CA THR A 121 -3.59 0.74 7.69
C THR A 121 -4.61 1.86 7.85
N ASP A 122 -4.31 2.88 8.66
CA ASP A 122 -5.20 4.01 8.88
C ASP A 122 -4.86 5.26 8.04
N GLY A 123 -3.72 5.26 7.35
CA GLY A 123 -3.29 6.28 6.40
C GLY A 123 -2.77 7.55 7.07
N ASP A 124 -2.39 7.50 8.34
CA ASP A 124 -1.89 8.66 9.08
C ASP A 124 -0.39 8.98 8.82
N GLY A 125 0.29 8.13 8.04
CA GLY A 125 1.71 8.23 7.72
C GLY A 125 2.63 7.59 8.75
N VAL A 126 2.10 6.83 9.70
CA VAL A 126 2.84 6.02 10.67
C VAL A 126 2.53 4.55 10.40
N ALA A 127 3.55 3.70 10.42
CA ALA A 127 3.36 2.27 10.21
C ALA A 127 2.69 1.62 11.43
N ASP A 128 1.52 1.02 11.23
CA ASP A 128 0.78 0.22 12.21
C ASP A 128 1.33 -1.20 12.35
N ARG A 129 1.97 -1.70 11.29
CA ARG A 129 2.52 -3.06 11.24
C ARG A 129 3.79 -3.13 10.44
N VAL A 130 4.67 -4.04 10.84
CA VAL A 130 5.81 -4.49 10.04
C VAL A 130 5.83 -6.01 9.98
N LEU A 131 6.13 -6.57 8.80
CA LEU A 131 6.34 -8.00 8.58
C LEU A 131 7.80 -8.23 8.20
N CYS A 132 8.49 -9.05 8.97
CA CYS A 132 9.87 -9.42 8.78
C CYS A 132 9.95 -10.87 8.29
N PRO A 133 10.14 -11.09 6.97
CA PRO A 133 10.30 -12.43 6.43
C PRO A 133 11.65 -13.03 6.87
N GLY A 134 11.63 -14.30 7.25
CA GLY A 134 12.82 -15.09 7.55
C GLY A 134 12.88 -16.34 6.68
N GLU A 135 13.98 -17.09 6.78
CA GLU A 135 14.27 -18.23 5.88
C GLU A 135 13.17 -19.32 5.87
N ASN A 136 12.41 -19.47 6.97
CA ASN A 136 11.35 -20.49 7.11
C ASN A 136 10.04 -19.94 7.71
N GLY A 137 9.84 -18.63 7.77
CA GLY A 137 8.69 -18.08 8.50
C GLY A 137 8.67 -16.55 8.49
N VAL A 138 7.80 -15.95 9.28
CA VAL A 138 7.60 -14.50 9.35
C VAL A 138 7.45 -14.07 10.81
N THR A 139 8.14 -12.99 11.19
CA THR A 139 7.85 -12.28 12.44
C THR A 139 7.11 -11.00 12.12
N GLY A 140 5.97 -10.75 12.76
CA GLY A 140 5.21 -9.51 12.61
C GLY A 140 5.23 -8.68 13.89
N TYR A 141 5.26 -7.35 13.78
CA TYR A 141 5.01 -6.45 14.89
C TYR A 141 3.82 -5.55 14.59
N VAL A 142 2.99 -5.29 15.60
CA VAL A 142 1.75 -4.52 15.47
C VAL A 142 1.66 -3.50 16.59
N ASP A 143 1.44 -2.24 16.21
CA ASP A 143 0.96 -1.18 17.08
C ASP A 143 -0.58 -1.24 17.10
N THR A 144 -1.17 -1.42 18.28
CA THR A 144 -2.63 -1.61 18.45
C THR A 144 -3.32 -0.39 19.05
N ASP A 145 -2.55 0.57 19.57
CA ASP A 145 -3.08 1.79 20.17
C ASP A 145 -2.64 3.07 19.45
N GLY A 146 -1.80 2.96 18.42
CA GLY A 146 -1.41 4.04 17.51
C GLY A 146 -0.50 5.07 18.18
N ASP A 147 0.24 4.66 19.22
CA ASP A 147 1.16 5.55 19.93
C ASP A 147 2.58 5.56 19.32
N GLY A 148 2.81 4.74 18.30
CA GLY A 148 4.08 4.52 17.63
C GLY A 148 4.93 3.42 18.27
N HIS A 149 4.48 2.77 19.34
CA HIS A 149 5.18 1.67 19.99
C HIS A 149 4.51 0.33 19.67
N TRP A 150 5.31 -0.62 19.20
CA TRP A 150 4.84 -1.98 18.95
C TRP A 150 4.31 -2.62 20.23
N ASN A 151 3.05 -3.06 20.22
CA ASN A 151 2.43 -3.69 21.38
C ASN A 151 2.49 -5.22 21.30
N VAL A 152 2.42 -5.78 20.09
CA VAL A 152 2.30 -7.22 19.86
C VAL A 152 3.34 -7.70 18.87
N ARG A 153 3.99 -8.83 19.20
CA ARG A 153 4.81 -9.62 18.29
C ARG A 153 4.09 -10.91 17.92
N LEU A 154 4.01 -11.19 16.62
CA LEU A 154 3.50 -12.42 16.03
C LEU A 154 4.64 -13.22 15.42
N THR A 155 4.56 -14.54 15.40
CA THR A 155 5.55 -15.40 14.75
C THR A 155 4.86 -16.57 14.07
N ASP A 156 5.11 -16.73 12.78
CA ASP A 156 4.88 -17.92 11.97
C ASP A 156 6.25 -18.57 11.76
N SER A 157 6.48 -19.77 12.29
CA SER A 157 7.79 -20.45 12.25
C SER A 157 7.86 -21.54 11.17
N ASP A 158 6.73 -21.92 10.58
CA ASP A 158 6.66 -22.97 9.57
C ASP A 158 6.22 -22.48 8.18
N GLY A 159 5.90 -21.19 8.05
CA GLY A 159 5.61 -20.50 6.81
C GLY A 159 4.28 -20.91 6.20
N ASP A 160 3.35 -21.43 7.00
CA ASP A 160 2.02 -21.85 6.54
C ASP A 160 1.05 -20.66 6.40
N GLY A 161 1.47 -19.46 6.80
CA GLY A 161 0.69 -18.23 6.77
C GLY A 161 -0.18 -18.01 8.02
N LEU A 162 -0.07 -18.87 9.04
CA LEU A 162 -0.73 -18.74 10.32
C LEU A 162 0.30 -18.47 11.42
N ALA A 163 -0.06 -17.61 12.38
CA ALA A 163 0.81 -17.36 13.53
C ALA A 163 0.81 -18.56 14.49
N ASP A 164 1.97 -19.15 14.71
CA ASP A 164 2.24 -20.13 15.76
C ASP A 164 2.21 -19.53 17.16
N GLY A 165 2.55 -18.24 17.26
CA GLY A 165 2.70 -17.55 18.52
C GLY A 165 2.38 -16.06 18.46
N ALA A 166 1.90 -15.55 19.59
CA ALA A 166 1.70 -14.13 19.84
C ALA A 166 2.20 -13.79 21.26
N SER A 167 2.93 -12.69 21.39
CA SER A 167 3.41 -12.19 22.68
C SER A 167 3.33 -10.67 22.77
N PRO A 168 2.96 -10.11 23.93
CA PRO A 168 3.08 -8.67 24.17
C PRO A 168 4.54 -8.23 24.27
N LEU A 169 4.80 -6.95 24.01
CA LEU A 169 6.09 -6.29 24.18
C LEU A 169 6.19 -5.46 25.47
#